data_AF-M6FCL7-F1
#
_entry.id   AF-M6FCL7-F1
#
_cell.length_a   1.000
_cell.length_b   1.000
_cell.length_c   1.000
_cell.angle_alpha   90.00
_cell.angle_beta   90.00
_cell.angle_gamma   90.00
#
_symmetry.space_group_name_H-M   'P 1'
#
loop_
_entity.id
_entity.type
_entity.pdbx_description
1 polymer ?
#
loop_
_entity_poly.entity_id
_entity_poly.type
_entity_poly.pdbx_seq_one_letter_code
_entity_poly.pdbx_strand_id
1 'polypeptide(L)'
;MVLKKLVRIFLLFLVGVTTTSLFSEKQTSGETQYRKGILLLNNGPALSGEVGEFQDFYFIRNSKIGKKISKDQVVDFISEEYYNKIIYSSALKSAFGSLVFFNASADKQWRGFPRDNFTNDGRLEDFFILWIKISLLLLTAAAYVDADEKNHSLKNAYSGFNDKEKHAFQNSYTRYQILGGITIGFFTFATVKAYVRFGKNDHYKDLQIQGRELRSFGETSDPKTSLLGVPNIQFAFTLYF
;
A
#
# COMPACT_ATOMS: atom_id res chain seq x y z
N MET A 1 -9.73 9.31 -37.48
CA MET A 1 -9.33 7.88 -37.52
C MET A 1 -8.28 7.50 -36.45
N VAL A 2 -7.47 8.45 -35.96
CA VAL A 2 -6.41 8.23 -34.95
C VAL A 2 -6.96 7.99 -33.53
N LEU A 3 -8.05 8.67 -33.13
CA LEU A 3 -8.66 8.54 -31.80
C LEU A 3 -9.21 7.13 -31.52
N LYS A 4 -9.78 6.46 -32.54
CA LYS A 4 -10.25 5.06 -32.42
C LYS A 4 -9.10 4.07 -32.22
N LYS A 5 -7.92 4.33 -32.78
CA LYS A 5 -6.73 3.49 -32.56
C LYS A 5 -6.15 3.68 -31.16
N LEU A 6 -6.13 4.92 -30.67
CA LEU A 6 -5.63 5.27 -29.33
C LEU A 6 -6.49 4.69 -28.20
N VAL A 7 -7.82 4.77 -28.35
CA VAL A 7 -8.77 4.14 -27.40
C VAL A 7 -8.63 2.62 -27.41
N ARG A 8 -8.40 1.99 -28.56
CA ARG A 8 -8.24 0.53 -28.68
C ARG A 8 -6.93 0.03 -28.05
N ILE A 9 -5.86 0.82 -28.14
CA ILE A 9 -4.57 0.53 -27.48
C ILE A 9 -4.70 0.67 -25.96
N PHE A 10 -5.42 1.69 -25.48
CA PHE A 10 -5.63 1.88 -24.04
C PHE A 10 -6.53 0.80 -23.42
N LEU A 11 -7.54 0.32 -24.16
CA LEU A 11 -8.41 -0.78 -23.72
C LEU A 11 -7.69 -2.14 -23.73
N LEU A 12 -6.73 -2.35 -24.63
CA LEU A 12 -5.81 -3.50 -24.59
C LEU A 12 -4.84 -3.43 -23.40
N PHE A 13 -4.45 -2.23 -22.97
CA PHE A 13 -3.59 -2.04 -21.79
C PHE A 13 -4.36 -2.25 -20.48
N LEU A 14 -5.65 -1.90 -20.43
CA LEU A 14 -6.51 -2.07 -19.25
C LEU A 14 -6.92 -3.54 -19.01
N VAL A 15 -6.90 -4.38 -20.06
CA VAL A 15 -7.24 -5.82 -19.98
C VAL A 15 -5.99 -6.71 -19.83
N GLY A 16 -4.78 -6.15 -19.93
CA GLY A 16 -3.51 -6.89 -19.85
C GLY A 16 -2.94 -7.16 -18.45
N VAL A 17 -3.59 -6.70 -17.38
CA VAL A 17 -3.03 -6.80 -16.00
C VAL A 17 -3.78 -7.82 -15.16
N THR A 18 -4.01 -9.02 -15.69
CA THR A 18 -4.45 -10.16 -14.88
C THR A 18 -3.92 -11.47 -15.47
N THR A 19 -2.63 -11.76 -15.35
CA THR A 19 -2.15 -13.15 -15.20
C THR A 19 -0.66 -13.16 -14.85
N THR A 20 -0.31 -14.14 -13.99
CA THR A 20 1.02 -14.67 -13.65
C THR A 20 1.81 -14.01 -12.50
N SER A 21 1.43 -14.35 -11.27
CA SER A 21 2.42 -14.70 -10.25
C SER A 21 2.31 -16.21 -9.97
N LEU A 22 2.83 -17.02 -10.89
CA LEU A 22 3.10 -18.42 -10.62
C LEU A 22 4.42 -18.49 -9.84
N PHE A 23 4.33 -19.08 -8.66
CA PHE A 23 5.40 -19.67 -7.84
C PHE A 23 6.84 -19.43 -8.28
N SER A 24 7.60 -18.73 -7.44
CA SER A 24 9.02 -19.01 -7.26
C SER A 24 9.24 -19.32 -5.77
N GLU A 25 9.00 -20.58 -5.42
CA GLU A 25 9.53 -21.18 -4.22
C GLU A 25 10.97 -21.61 -4.52
N LYS A 26 11.94 -20.86 -4.00
CA LYS A 26 13.19 -21.37 -3.43
C LYS A 26 14.08 -20.21 -2.98
N GLN A 27 14.29 -20.13 -1.66
CA GLN A 27 15.61 -19.84 -1.10
C GLN A 27 15.62 -20.21 0.39
N THR A 28 15.92 -21.48 0.65
CA THR A 28 16.47 -21.96 1.93
C THR A 28 17.98 -22.11 1.73
N SER A 29 18.71 -21.01 1.95
CA SER A 29 20.15 -20.96 2.19
C SER A 29 20.33 -19.80 3.15
N GLY A 30 20.59 -20.01 4.44
CA GLY A 30 21.75 -20.71 4.97
C GLY A 30 22.53 -19.82 5.96
N GLU A 31 22.15 -18.55 6.11
CA GLU A 31 22.52 -17.71 7.26
C GLU A 31 21.27 -16.98 7.75
N THR A 32 20.92 -17.16 9.03
CA THR A 32 19.86 -16.36 9.66
C THR A 32 20.34 -14.93 9.78
N GLN A 33 19.97 -14.12 8.79
CA GLN A 33 20.33 -12.71 8.75
C GLN A 33 19.49 -11.97 9.79
N TYR A 34 20.14 -11.56 10.89
CA TYR A 34 19.52 -10.70 11.88
C TYR A 34 19.24 -9.34 11.27
N ARG A 35 17.99 -8.88 11.38
CA ARG A 35 17.56 -7.58 10.85
C ARG A 35 17.05 -6.72 12.00
N LYS A 36 17.47 -5.45 12.05
CA LYS A 36 16.90 -4.48 12.98
C LYS A 36 15.47 -4.16 12.56
N GLY A 37 14.54 -4.22 13.49
CA GLY A 37 13.15 -3.86 13.24
C GLY A 37 12.29 -3.96 14.49
N ILE A 38 10.98 -4.01 14.26
CA ILE A 38 9.97 -4.02 15.32
C ILE A 38 9.12 -5.26 15.16
N LEU A 39 9.11 -6.11 16.19
CA LEU A 39 8.27 -7.29 16.27
C LEU A 39 6.93 -6.92 16.91
N LEU A 40 5.84 -7.12 16.18
CA LEU A 40 4.49 -6.84 16.67
C LEU A 40 3.91 -8.12 17.27
N LEU A 41 3.55 -8.11 18.54
CA LEU A 41 2.93 -9.26 19.21
C LEU A 41 1.41 -9.25 19.06
N ASN A 42 0.74 -10.41 19.08
CA ASN A 42 -0.72 -10.50 18.97
C ASN A 42 -1.42 -9.68 20.06
N ASN A 43 -0.99 -9.86 21.30
CA ASN A 43 -1.49 -9.12 22.46
C ASN A 43 -0.29 -8.52 23.18
N GLY A 44 -0.06 -7.21 23.02
CA GLY A 44 0.98 -6.52 23.78
C GLY A 44 1.74 -5.43 23.01
N PRO A 45 2.84 -4.95 23.61
CA PRO A 45 3.66 -3.89 23.06
C PRO A 45 4.38 -4.34 21.78
N ALA A 46 4.75 -3.36 20.97
CA ALA A 46 5.67 -3.55 19.87
C ALA A 46 7.11 -3.61 20.43
N LEU A 47 7.88 -4.64 20.07
CA LEU A 47 9.24 -4.83 20.59
C LEU A 47 10.28 -4.41 19.54
N SER A 48 11.11 -3.42 19.84
CA SER A 48 12.22 -3.01 18.99
C SER A 48 13.49 -3.81 19.30
N GLY A 49 14.15 -4.35 18.28
CA GLY A 49 15.39 -5.11 18.45
C GLY A 49 15.93 -5.70 17.14
N GLU A 50 16.96 -6.53 17.25
CA GLU A 50 17.44 -7.36 16.14
C GLU A 50 16.67 -8.66 16.12
N VAL A 51 16.00 -8.96 15.00
CA VAL A 51 15.17 -10.16 14.86
C VAL A 51 15.77 -11.08 13.81
N GLY A 52 16.00 -12.33 14.18
CA GLY A 52 16.23 -13.44 13.27
C GLY A 52 14.94 -14.23 13.07
N GLU A 53 14.57 -14.49 11.82
CA GLU A 53 13.44 -15.34 11.48
C GLU A 53 13.88 -16.79 11.32
N PHE A 54 13.22 -17.70 12.03
CA PHE A 54 13.38 -19.15 11.93
C PHE A 54 12.06 -19.78 11.46
N GLN A 55 12.05 -21.09 11.24
CA GLN A 55 10.86 -21.79 10.73
C GLN A 55 9.65 -21.62 11.66
N ASP A 56 9.81 -21.91 12.96
CA ASP A 56 8.70 -21.95 13.92
C ASP A 56 8.66 -20.76 14.90
N PHE A 57 9.70 -19.90 14.87
CA PHE A 57 9.86 -18.83 15.85
C PHE A 57 10.64 -17.64 15.28
N TYR A 58 10.48 -16.50 15.94
CA TYR A 58 11.36 -15.35 15.83
C TYR A 58 12.30 -15.33 17.03
N PHE A 59 13.58 -15.05 16.80
CA PHE A 59 14.53 -14.77 17.87
C PHE A 59 14.84 -13.29 17.88
N ILE A 60 14.36 -12.57 18.90
CA ILE A 60 14.67 -11.16 19.10
C ILE A 60 15.83 -11.03 20.08
N ARG A 61 16.79 -10.17 19.77
CA ARG A 61 17.96 -9.91 20.61
C ARG A 61 18.34 -8.44 20.67
N ASN A 62 19.09 -8.12 21.71
CA ASN A 62 19.90 -6.92 21.85
C ASN A 62 21.33 -7.38 22.21
N SER A 63 22.28 -6.46 22.31
CA SER A 63 23.68 -6.68 22.72
C SER A 63 23.88 -7.52 23.99
N LYS A 64 22.87 -7.65 24.86
CA LYS A 64 22.97 -8.31 26.18
C LYS A 64 22.07 -9.52 26.38
N ILE A 65 20.90 -9.55 25.74
CA ILE A 65 19.87 -10.57 25.98
C ILE A 65 19.22 -10.98 24.66
N GLY A 66 18.70 -12.21 24.61
CA GLY A 66 17.93 -12.74 23.50
C GLY A 66 16.73 -13.53 23.99
N LYS A 67 15.63 -13.52 23.23
CA LYS A 67 14.41 -14.24 23.55
C LYS A 67 13.83 -14.90 22.30
N LYS A 68 13.44 -16.16 22.46
CA LYS A 68 12.66 -16.91 21.51
C LYS A 68 11.18 -16.55 21.67
N ILE A 69 10.50 -16.23 20.57
CA ILE A 69 9.06 -15.92 20.52
C ILE A 69 8.48 -16.76 19.39
N SER A 70 7.45 -17.56 19.68
CA SER A 70 6.84 -18.40 18.64
C SER A 70 5.99 -17.54 17.68
N LYS A 71 5.88 -17.98 16.41
CA LYS A 71 5.18 -17.21 15.37
C LYS A 71 3.70 -17.03 15.64
N ASP A 72 3.08 -17.94 16.38
CA ASP A 72 1.69 -17.85 16.85
C ASP A 72 1.44 -16.66 17.79
N GLN A 73 2.49 -16.09 18.39
CA GLN A 73 2.42 -14.91 19.26
C GLN A 73 2.72 -13.61 18.53
N VAL A 74 3.08 -13.67 17.24
CA VAL A 74 3.53 -12.53 16.44
C VAL A 74 2.47 -12.18 15.38
N VAL A 75 2.12 -10.90 15.29
CA VAL A 75 1.28 -10.36 14.22
C VAL A 75 2.08 -10.27 12.93
N ASP A 76 3.23 -9.59 13.01
CA ASP A 76 4.13 -9.32 11.89
C ASP A 76 5.49 -8.81 12.40
N PHE A 77 6.51 -8.87 11.55
CA PHE A 77 7.83 -8.26 11.78
C PHE A 77 8.03 -7.13 10.77
N ILE A 78 8.16 -5.90 11.26
CA ILE A 78 8.16 -4.70 10.43
C ILE A 78 9.43 -3.85 10.58
N SER A 79 9.71 -3.01 9.60
CA SER A 79 10.82 -2.05 9.69
C SER A 79 10.48 -0.88 10.62
N GLU A 80 11.52 -0.34 11.26
CA GLU A 80 11.41 0.87 12.10
C GLU A 80 10.94 2.08 11.28
N GLU A 81 11.41 2.19 10.03
CA GLU A 81 10.97 3.25 9.11
C GLU A 81 9.44 3.17 8.86
N TYR A 82 8.92 1.98 8.59
CA TYR A 82 7.49 1.79 8.36
C TYR A 82 6.67 2.08 9.62
N TYR A 83 7.11 1.62 10.78
CA TYR A 83 6.44 1.91 12.05
C TYR A 83 6.30 3.41 12.29
N ASN A 84 7.41 4.16 12.17
CA ASN A 84 7.40 5.61 12.32
C ASN A 84 6.50 6.29 11.29
N LYS A 85 6.52 5.81 10.05
CA LYS A 85 5.68 6.31 8.95
C LYS A 85 4.18 6.18 9.22
N ILE A 86 3.76 5.17 9.99
CA ILE A 86 2.36 4.97 10.40
C ILE A 86 2.02 5.75 11.67
N ILE A 87 2.92 5.80 12.67
CA ILE A 87 2.73 6.58 13.90
C ILE A 87 2.56 8.08 13.60
N TYR A 88 3.41 8.65 12.74
CA TYR A 88 3.37 10.08 12.40
C TYR A 88 2.41 10.43 11.26
N SER A 89 1.50 9.52 10.91
CA SER A 89 0.54 9.69 9.83
C SER A 89 -0.85 9.22 10.26
N SER A 90 -1.81 9.29 9.35
CA SER A 90 -3.18 8.83 9.61
C SER A 90 -3.81 8.31 8.33
N ALA A 91 -4.82 7.45 8.48
CA ALA A 91 -5.59 6.92 7.35
C ALA A 91 -6.19 8.05 6.50
N LEU A 92 -6.70 9.11 7.14
CA LEU A 92 -7.20 10.30 6.45
C LEU A 92 -6.11 11.05 5.69
N LYS A 93 -4.92 11.23 6.29
CA LYS A 93 -3.78 11.87 5.62
C LYS A 93 -3.31 11.03 4.42
N SER A 94 -3.37 9.70 4.51
CA SER A 94 -3.09 8.79 3.39
C SER A 94 -4.13 8.92 2.28
N ALA A 95 -5.42 8.93 2.63
CA ALA A 95 -6.51 9.07 1.67
C ALA A 95 -6.43 10.42 0.92
N PHE A 96 -6.20 11.50 1.68
CA PHE A 96 -6.03 12.84 1.13
C PHE A 96 -4.76 12.95 0.29
N GLY A 97 -3.67 12.31 0.72
CA GLY A 97 -2.43 12.21 -0.05
C GLY A 97 -2.67 11.55 -1.41
N SER A 98 -3.42 10.45 -1.45
CA SER A 98 -3.81 9.81 -2.71
C SER A 98 -4.65 10.72 -3.59
N LEU A 99 -5.59 11.47 -3.02
CA LEU A 99 -6.46 12.38 -3.77
C LEU A 99 -5.69 13.55 -4.38
N VAL A 100 -4.81 14.20 -3.61
CA VAL A 100 -4.14 15.45 -4.00
C VAL A 100 -2.86 15.19 -4.80
N PHE A 101 -2.04 14.24 -4.39
CA PHE A 101 -0.76 13.95 -5.06
C PHE A 101 -0.87 12.89 -6.15
N PHE A 102 -2.09 12.42 -6.42
CA PHE A 102 -2.42 11.40 -7.43
C PHE A 102 -1.68 10.06 -7.25
N ASN A 103 -0.99 9.85 -6.13
CA ASN A 103 -0.37 8.57 -5.82
C ASN A 103 -1.43 7.57 -5.32
N ALA A 104 -1.01 6.33 -5.12
CA ALA A 104 -1.83 5.35 -4.44
C ALA A 104 -1.68 5.52 -2.91
N SER A 105 -0.54 6.01 -2.41
CA SER A 105 -0.07 5.91 -1.01
C SER A 105 0.31 4.48 -0.64
N ALA A 106 1.09 3.83 -1.50
CA ALA A 106 1.43 2.41 -1.38
C ALA A 106 2.44 2.14 -0.26
N ASP A 107 3.22 3.17 0.08
CA ASP A 107 4.18 3.20 1.17
C ASP A 107 3.55 3.09 2.57
N LYS A 108 2.22 3.22 2.68
CA LYS A 108 1.44 3.07 3.94
C LYS A 108 0.91 1.66 4.18
N GLN A 109 1.27 0.71 3.32
CA GLN A 109 0.97 -0.70 3.47
C GLN A 109 2.28 -1.47 3.64
N TRP A 110 2.36 -2.31 4.66
CA TRP A 110 3.50 -3.18 4.88
C TRP A 110 3.51 -4.31 3.85
N ARG A 111 4.65 -4.54 3.19
CA ARG A 111 4.82 -5.63 2.21
C ARG A 111 6.05 -6.48 2.51
N GLY A 112 6.55 -6.43 3.74
CA GLY A 112 7.79 -7.10 4.11
C GLY A 112 9.04 -6.29 3.80
N PHE A 113 10.17 -6.86 4.18
CA PHE A 113 11.48 -6.25 3.97
C PHE A 113 11.91 -6.30 2.49
N PRO A 114 12.79 -5.38 2.05
CA PRO A 114 13.43 -5.49 0.75
C PRO A 114 14.12 -6.85 0.60
N ARG A 115 13.94 -7.46 -0.57
CA ARG A 115 14.70 -8.63 -1.00
C ARG A 115 15.76 -8.17 -1.99
N ASP A 116 16.88 -8.89 -2.02
CA ASP A 116 17.98 -8.60 -2.95
C ASP A 116 17.40 -8.63 -4.37
N ASN A 117 17.38 -7.45 -5.03
CA ASN A 117 16.80 -7.15 -6.34
C ASN A 117 15.32 -6.69 -6.42
N PHE A 118 14.55 -6.68 -5.33
CA PHE A 118 13.17 -6.16 -5.32
C PHE A 118 12.85 -5.31 -4.09
N THR A 119 12.61 -4.02 -4.31
CA THR A 119 12.03 -3.12 -3.31
C THR A 119 10.53 -3.36 -3.23
N ASN A 120 10.05 -3.91 -2.11
CA ASN A 120 8.62 -4.14 -1.90
C ASN A 120 7.90 -2.91 -1.32
N ASP A 121 8.33 -1.70 -1.70
CA ASP A 121 7.88 -0.43 -1.13
C ASP A 121 6.61 0.15 -1.80
N GLY A 122 6.10 -0.53 -2.84
CA GLY A 122 4.90 -0.12 -3.55
C GLY A 122 5.07 1.04 -4.53
N ARG A 123 6.31 1.48 -4.81
CA ARG A 123 6.58 2.60 -5.73
C ARG A 123 6.05 2.41 -7.14
N LEU A 124 6.06 1.17 -7.65
CA LEU A 124 5.48 0.86 -8.95
C LEU A 124 3.97 1.12 -8.98
N GLU A 125 3.25 0.75 -7.93
CA GLU A 125 1.81 1.02 -7.84
C GLU A 125 1.53 2.51 -7.79
N ASP A 126 2.30 3.27 -7.00
CA ASP A 126 2.17 4.73 -6.95
C ASP A 126 2.42 5.37 -8.33
N PHE A 127 3.42 4.89 -9.08
CA PHE A 127 3.71 5.35 -10.43
C PHE A 127 2.54 5.08 -11.40
N PHE A 128 2.00 3.86 -11.43
CA PHE A 128 0.89 3.53 -12.32
C PHE A 128 -0.39 4.28 -11.97
N ILE A 129 -0.74 4.38 -10.69
CA ILE A 129 -1.94 5.10 -10.25
C ILE A 129 -1.84 6.59 -10.61
N LEU A 130 -0.66 7.19 -10.47
CA LEU A 130 -0.41 8.57 -10.87
C LEU A 130 -0.70 8.79 -12.36
N TRP A 131 -0.14 7.95 -13.24
CA TRP A 131 -0.36 8.09 -14.68
C TRP A 131 -1.80 7.80 -15.10
N ILE A 132 -2.48 6.85 -14.45
CA ILE A 132 -3.89 6.59 -14.71
C ILE A 132 -4.74 7.80 -14.32
N LYS A 133 -4.52 8.39 -13.14
CA LYS A 133 -5.26 9.58 -12.68
C LYS A 133 -5.04 10.77 -13.62
N ILE A 134 -3.80 11.05 -14.02
CA ILE A 134 -3.47 12.11 -14.98
C ILE A 134 -4.18 11.86 -16.31
N SER A 135 -4.09 10.63 -16.84
CA SER A 135 -4.70 10.28 -18.13
C SER A 135 -6.22 10.45 -18.09
N LEU A 136 -6.88 9.98 -17.03
CA LEU A 136 -8.32 10.11 -16.85
C LEU A 136 -8.76 11.57 -16.74
N LEU A 137 -8.00 12.38 -16.01
CA LEU A 137 -8.27 13.81 -15.86
C LEU A 137 -8.14 14.53 -17.21
N LEU A 138 -7.06 14.26 -17.97
CA LEU A 138 -6.86 14.83 -19.30
C LEU A 138 -7.95 14.40 -20.30
N LEU A 139 -8.33 13.12 -20.30
CA LEU A 139 -9.40 12.61 -21.16
C LEU A 139 -10.75 13.24 -20.82
N THR A 140 -11.03 13.44 -19.53
CA THR A 140 -12.26 14.08 -19.07
C THR A 140 -12.28 15.56 -19.44
N ALA A 141 -11.16 16.26 -19.29
CA ALA A 141 -11.03 17.66 -19.73
C ALA A 141 -11.20 17.80 -21.25
N ALA A 142 -10.59 16.92 -22.05
CA ALA A 142 -10.76 16.92 -23.50
C ALA A 142 -12.21 16.63 -23.91
N ALA A 143 -12.90 15.71 -23.22
CA ALA A 143 -14.31 15.45 -23.46
C ALA A 143 -15.22 16.61 -23.05
N TYR A 144 -14.86 17.34 -21.99
CA TYR A 144 -15.55 18.57 -21.59
C TYR A 144 -15.43 19.65 -22.67
N VAL A 145 -14.20 19.91 -23.16
CA VAL A 145 -13.96 20.90 -24.22
C VAL A 145 -14.74 20.55 -25.49
N ASP A 146 -14.76 19.27 -25.91
CA ASP A 146 -15.57 18.87 -27.06
C ASP A 146 -17.08 19.05 -26.80
N ALA A 147 -17.57 18.74 -25.60
CA ALA A 147 -18.98 18.94 -25.25
C ALA A 147 -19.37 20.42 -25.26
N ASP A 148 -18.47 21.29 -24.78
CA ASP A 148 -18.64 22.74 -24.78
C ASP A 148 -18.62 23.33 -26.20
N GLU A 149 -17.70 22.88 -27.05
CA GLU A 149 -17.67 23.27 -28.47
C GLU A 149 -18.97 22.88 -29.19
N LYS A 150 -19.49 21.66 -28.95
CA LYS A 150 -20.77 21.22 -29.53
C LYS A 150 -21.97 21.94 -28.92
N ASN A 151 -21.90 22.35 -27.66
CA ASN A 151 -22.92 23.20 -27.04
C ASN A 151 -22.97 24.58 -27.70
N HIS A 152 -21.80 25.20 -27.91
CA HIS A 152 -21.68 26.47 -28.62
C HIS A 152 -22.19 26.39 -30.07
N SER A 153 -21.88 25.30 -30.78
CA SER A 153 -22.43 25.04 -32.12
C SER A 153 -23.95 24.98 -32.10
N LEU A 154 -24.52 24.17 -31.20
CA LEU A 154 -25.98 24.00 -31.08
C LEU A 154 -26.68 25.32 -30.73
N LYS A 155 -26.08 26.14 -29.86
CA LYS A 155 -26.61 27.46 -29.48
C LYS A 155 -26.65 28.45 -30.64
N ASN A 156 -25.68 28.36 -31.55
CA ASN A 156 -25.56 29.28 -32.69
C ASN A 156 -26.39 28.87 -33.91
N ALA A 157 -26.97 27.66 -33.90
CA ALA A 157 -27.73 27.16 -35.01
C ALA A 157 -29.24 27.41 -34.85
N TYR A 158 -29.86 27.89 -35.93
CA TYR A 158 -31.25 28.34 -35.98
C TYR A 158 -32.24 27.23 -35.57
N SER A 159 -33.20 27.57 -34.71
CA SER A 159 -33.97 26.65 -33.85
C SER A 159 -35.04 25.77 -34.53
N GLY A 160 -34.88 25.41 -35.81
CA GLY A 160 -35.91 24.70 -36.58
C GLY A 160 -35.49 23.41 -37.29
N PHE A 161 -34.21 23.22 -37.63
CA PHE A 161 -33.76 22.15 -38.55
C PHE A 161 -32.45 21.48 -38.11
N ASN A 162 -32.27 21.24 -36.81
CA ASN A 162 -30.94 20.99 -36.29
C ASN A 162 -30.76 19.73 -35.44
N ASP A 163 -31.52 18.68 -35.76
CA ASP A 163 -31.41 17.37 -35.12
C ASP A 163 -29.99 16.81 -35.17
N LYS A 164 -29.25 17.09 -36.25
CA LYS A 164 -27.85 16.65 -36.40
C LYS A 164 -26.93 17.23 -35.32
N GLU A 165 -27.00 18.53 -35.05
CA GLU A 165 -26.18 19.17 -34.04
C GLU A 165 -26.66 18.85 -32.62
N LYS A 166 -27.97 18.67 -32.44
CA LYS A 166 -28.54 18.17 -31.18
C LYS A 166 -28.02 16.77 -30.85
N HIS A 167 -28.02 15.85 -31.80
CA HIS A 167 -27.44 14.52 -31.63
C HIS A 167 -25.93 14.56 -31.40
N ALA A 168 -25.20 15.46 -32.09
CA ALA A 168 -23.76 15.63 -31.88
C ALA A 168 -23.43 16.11 -30.46
N PHE A 169 -24.18 17.11 -29.95
CA PHE A 169 -24.06 17.57 -28.57
C PHE A 169 -24.43 16.46 -27.57
N GLN A 170 -25.57 15.78 -27.73
CA GLN A 170 -25.99 14.71 -26.83
C GLN A 170 -24.94 13.59 -26.74
N ASN A 171 -24.37 13.17 -27.87
CA ASN A 171 -23.32 12.16 -27.89
C ASN A 171 -22.03 12.64 -27.18
N SER A 172 -21.62 13.89 -27.42
CA SER A 172 -20.43 14.45 -26.76
C SER A 172 -20.64 14.63 -25.26
N TYR A 173 -21.80 15.15 -24.86
CA TYR A 173 -22.18 15.32 -23.46
C TYR A 173 -22.30 13.98 -22.72
N THR A 174 -22.89 12.97 -23.33
CA THR A 174 -22.93 11.60 -22.78
C THR A 174 -21.52 11.05 -22.59
N ARG A 175 -20.62 11.26 -23.56
CA ARG A 175 -19.21 10.84 -23.44
C ARG A 175 -18.49 11.56 -22.30
N TYR A 176 -18.71 12.86 -22.14
CA TYR A 176 -18.18 13.63 -21.00
C TYR A 176 -18.71 13.08 -19.67
N GLN A 177 -20.01 12.81 -19.56
CA GLN A 177 -20.61 12.23 -18.35
C GLN A 177 -20.03 10.85 -18.01
N ILE A 178 -19.87 9.97 -19.00
CA ILE A 178 -19.26 8.64 -18.80
C ILE A 178 -17.81 8.78 -18.33
N LEU A 179 -17.00 9.61 -19.00
CA LEU A 179 -15.60 9.81 -18.61
C LEU A 179 -15.45 10.49 -17.25
N GLY A 180 -16.31 11.47 -16.96
CA GLY A 180 -16.38 12.12 -15.65
C GLY A 180 -16.73 11.11 -14.55
N GLY A 181 -17.73 10.26 -14.79
CA GLY A 181 -18.12 9.19 -13.87
C GLY A 181 -17.00 8.18 -13.62
N ILE A 182 -16.32 7.72 -14.68
CA ILE A 182 -15.16 6.82 -14.56
C ILE A 182 -14.03 7.48 -13.77
N THR A 183 -13.75 8.76 -14.04
CA THR A 183 -12.67 9.50 -13.37
C THR A 183 -12.97 9.67 -11.88
N ILE A 184 -14.17 10.13 -11.53
CA ILE A 184 -14.60 10.28 -10.13
C ILE A 184 -14.58 8.91 -9.44
N GLY A 185 -15.09 7.87 -10.09
CA GLY A 185 -15.11 6.50 -9.57
C GLY A 185 -13.70 5.97 -9.29
N PHE A 186 -12.77 6.16 -10.22
CA PHE A 186 -11.38 5.72 -10.06
C PHE A 186 -10.65 6.49 -8.95
N PHE A 187 -10.82 7.81 -8.90
CA PHE A 187 -10.25 8.63 -7.84
C PHE A 187 -10.78 8.22 -6.46
N THR A 188 -12.10 8.04 -6.35
CA THR A 188 -12.75 7.57 -5.13
C THR A 188 -12.23 6.19 -4.71
N PHE A 189 -12.16 5.25 -5.65
CA PHE A 189 -11.62 3.91 -5.40
C PHE A 189 -10.17 3.96 -4.89
N ALA A 190 -9.29 4.73 -5.54
CA ALA A 190 -7.90 4.87 -5.12
C ALA A 190 -7.78 5.50 -3.71
N THR A 191 -8.57 6.53 -3.43
CA THR A 191 -8.62 7.20 -2.13
C THR A 191 -9.13 6.27 -1.03
N VAL A 192 -10.20 5.50 -1.28
CA VAL A 192 -10.72 4.51 -0.33
C VAL A 192 -9.71 3.39 -0.12
N LYS A 193 -9.07 2.89 -1.17
CA LYS A 193 -8.01 1.88 -1.06
C LYS A 193 -6.85 2.39 -0.19
N ALA A 194 -6.42 3.64 -0.38
CA ALA A 194 -5.38 4.28 0.43
C ALA A 194 -5.78 4.37 1.91
N TYR A 195 -7.03 4.73 2.19
CA TYR A 195 -7.58 4.75 3.56
C TYR A 195 -7.56 3.35 4.19
N VAL A 196 -8.09 2.35 3.48
CA VAL A 196 -8.30 1.00 4.00
C VAL A 196 -6.99 0.26 4.25
N ARG A 197 -5.96 0.48 3.45
CA ARG A 197 -4.67 -0.24 3.60
C ARG A 197 -3.71 0.37 4.61
N PHE A 198 -4.00 1.57 5.09
CA PHE A 198 -3.14 2.30 6.01
C PHE A 198 -2.85 1.46 7.26
N GLY A 199 -1.57 1.23 7.56
CA GLY A 199 -1.16 0.47 8.75
C GLY A 199 -1.44 -1.03 8.68
N LYS A 200 -1.75 -1.56 7.50
CA LYS A 200 -2.01 -3.00 7.28
C LYS A 200 -0.88 -3.67 6.53
N ASN A 201 -0.83 -4.99 6.58
CA ASN A 201 0.08 -5.77 5.75
C ASN A 201 -0.46 -6.06 4.33
N ASP A 202 0.29 -6.82 3.56
CA ASP A 202 -0.01 -7.26 2.20
C ASP A 202 -1.31 -8.10 2.12
N HIS A 203 -1.67 -8.77 3.21
CA HIS A 203 -2.91 -9.53 3.38
C HIS A 203 -4.07 -8.69 3.96
N TYR A 204 -3.91 -7.36 4.08
CA TYR A 204 -4.88 -6.45 4.70
C TYR A 204 -5.20 -6.79 6.16
N LYS A 205 -4.31 -7.51 6.86
CA LYS A 205 -4.38 -7.67 8.32
C LYS A 205 -3.95 -6.37 8.97
N ASP A 206 -4.76 -5.87 9.90
CA ASP A 206 -4.44 -4.66 10.65
C ASP A 206 -3.32 -4.94 11.66
N LEU A 207 -2.26 -4.12 11.59
CA LEU A 207 -1.10 -4.23 12.48
C LEU A 207 -1.32 -3.46 13.79
N GLN A 208 -2.35 -2.61 13.86
CA GLN A 208 -2.75 -1.83 15.04
C GLN A 208 -1.60 -0.96 15.61
N ILE A 209 -0.71 -0.48 14.74
CA ILE A 209 0.52 0.24 15.14
C ILE A 209 0.23 1.47 16.01
N GLN A 210 -0.81 2.23 15.69
CA GLN A 210 -1.15 3.47 16.41
C GLN A 210 -1.62 3.27 17.86
N GLY A 211 -2.09 2.07 18.20
CA GLY A 211 -2.55 1.74 19.56
C GLY A 211 -1.51 1.00 20.41
N ARG A 212 -0.29 0.80 19.91
CA ARG A 212 0.74 0.00 20.57
C ARG A 212 1.80 0.89 21.21
N GLU A 213 2.20 0.55 22.42
CA GLU A 213 3.42 1.08 23.02
C GLU A 213 4.64 0.43 22.36
N LEU A 214 5.61 1.25 21.95
CA LEU A 214 6.91 0.77 21.51
C LEU A 214 7.81 0.58 22.73
N ARG A 215 8.35 -0.64 22.91
CA ARG A 215 9.31 -0.95 23.96
C ARG A 215 10.61 -1.45 23.34
N SER A 216 11.73 -0.94 23.81
CA SER A 216 13.03 -1.47 23.46
C SER A 216 13.22 -2.84 24.12
N PHE A 217 13.65 -3.84 23.34
CA PHE A 217 13.91 -5.16 23.87
C PHE A 217 15.10 -5.11 24.84
N GLY A 218 14.82 -5.33 26.14
CA GLY A 218 15.80 -5.33 27.23
C GLY A 218 15.74 -4.15 28.21
N GLU A 219 14.86 -3.17 28.00
CA GLU A 219 14.68 -2.06 28.96
C GLU A 219 13.79 -2.39 30.17
N THR A 220 13.25 -3.61 30.23
CA THR A 220 12.55 -4.13 31.42
C THR A 220 13.25 -5.39 31.92
N SER A 221 14.34 -5.20 32.65
CA SER A 221 14.63 -6.11 33.77
C SER A 221 13.53 -5.86 34.79
N ASP A 222 12.44 -6.63 34.72
CA ASP A 222 11.43 -6.63 35.77
C ASP A 222 12.06 -7.31 36.99
N PRO A 223 12.36 -6.58 38.10
CA PRO A 223 13.09 -7.16 39.23
C PRO A 223 12.23 -8.13 40.06
N LYS A 224 10.97 -8.37 39.67
CA LYS A 224 10.00 -9.16 40.46
C LYS A 224 9.79 -10.61 40.02
N THR A 225 10.39 -11.08 38.92
CA THR A 225 10.34 -12.51 38.56
C THR A 225 11.55 -13.32 39.04
N SER A 226 12.36 -12.77 39.96
CA SER A 226 13.53 -13.48 40.49
C SER A 226 13.26 -14.37 41.71
N LEU A 227 12.01 -14.50 42.17
CA LEU A 227 11.68 -15.36 43.31
C LEU A 227 10.38 -16.10 43.02
N LEU A 228 10.48 -17.43 42.87
CA LEU A 228 9.43 -18.45 42.76
C LEU A 228 9.07 -18.89 41.33
N GLY A 229 9.60 -20.05 40.95
CA GLY A 229 8.95 -20.94 39.98
C GLY A 229 9.83 -21.40 38.82
N VAL A 230 10.73 -22.36 39.09
CA VAL A 230 11.39 -23.30 38.15
C VAL A 230 11.94 -22.71 36.84
N PRO A 231 13.26 -22.50 36.70
CA PRO A 231 13.83 -22.02 35.45
C PRO A 231 14.06 -23.21 34.52
N ASN A 232 13.33 -23.25 33.40
CA ASN A 232 13.80 -23.93 32.20
C ASN A 232 14.17 -22.87 31.15
N ILE A 233 15.02 -21.93 31.58
CA ILE A 233 15.50 -20.83 30.76
C ILE A 233 16.88 -21.23 30.24
N GLN A 234 16.95 -21.70 29.00
CA GLN A 234 18.23 -21.87 28.31
C GLN A 234 18.68 -20.51 27.78
N PHE A 235 19.53 -19.83 28.54
CA PHE A 235 20.32 -18.70 28.06
C PHE A 235 21.50 -19.25 27.26
N ALA A 236 21.63 -18.87 25.99
CA ALA A 236 22.85 -19.07 25.23
C ALA A 236 23.71 -17.81 25.33
N PHE A 237 24.83 -17.90 26.04
CA PHE A 237 25.86 -16.86 26.04
C PHE A 237 26.75 -17.04 24.81
N THR A 238 26.89 -16.02 23.99
CA THR A 238 27.86 -15.99 22.90
C THR A 238 29.23 -15.60 23.48
N LEU A 239 30.13 -16.57 23.64
CA LEU A 239 31.54 -16.32 23.92
C LEU A 239 32.25 -16.04 22.61
N TYR A 240 32.79 -14.82 22.47
CA TYR A 240 33.78 -14.50 21.45
C TYR A 240 35.13 -15.06 21.90
N PHE A 241 35.75 -15.88 21.05
CA PHE A 241 37.19 -16.19 21.07
C PHE A 241 37.85 -15.51 19.87
#